data_AF-A0A242ZKN7-F1
#
_entry.id   AF-A0A242ZKN7-F1
#
_cell.length_a   1.000
_cell.length_b   1.000
_cell.length_c   1.000
_cell.angle_alpha   90.00
_cell.angle_beta   90.00
_cell.angle_gamma   90.00
#
_symmetry.space_group_name_H-M   'P 1'
#
loop_
_entity.id
_entity.type
_entity.pdbx_description
1 polymer ?
#
loop_
_entity_poly.entity_id
_entity_poly.type
_entity_poly.pdbx_seq_one_letter_code
_entity_poly.pdbx_strand_id
1 'polypeptide(L)'
;MKKLLKIVLICILVGVGVVGGFLAYMTLTKEQPADVISLKVENNKERVLATGNEFKVTTFNIGYAGLDKGQDFFMDGGKGSGSSSKEQTETNLKKMLSFLQNENSDFTLLQEVDIKSMRSFDVNGHEFLKKGLPDYALSFGKNYDTKWVPVPITSPMGYAEAGLSTFSKYTVQTAQRFQLPGMEPWPKRLFDLDRAIVEHKIPVNNGKFVRLVNLHLSAYDEGGKIRKQQVEFLKEYMNKHYENGDYVIMGGDWNQLLSNVQLSDPKFVKERPEWLVELPKDFTDGGFKWAVDPSVMTVRDDVKKYVEGENFVTIIDGFIVSPNVEIVNVQGKDLKFENSDHNPVSAVFKLK
;
A
#
# COMPACT_ATOMS: atom_id res chain seq x y z
N MET A 1 -16.80 48.43 -22.78
CA MET A 1 -15.89 48.27 -21.61
C MET A 1 -16.63 47.86 -20.33
N LYS A 2 -17.56 48.65 -19.75
CA LYS A 2 -18.27 48.30 -18.50
C LYS A 2 -19.10 47.00 -18.56
N LYS A 3 -19.78 46.73 -19.68
CA LYS A 3 -20.56 45.48 -19.88
C LYS A 3 -19.66 44.24 -19.97
N LEU A 4 -18.54 44.34 -20.69
CA LEU A 4 -17.57 43.24 -20.81
C LEU A 4 -16.93 42.92 -19.46
N LEU A 5 -16.53 43.94 -18.70
CA LEU A 5 -16.00 43.76 -17.34
C LEU A 5 -17.01 43.07 -16.42
N LYS A 6 -18.30 43.48 -16.47
CA LYS A 6 -19.37 42.83 -15.70
C LYS A 6 -19.53 41.36 -16.07
N ILE A 7 -19.49 41.02 -17.36
CA ILE A 7 -19.58 39.62 -17.83
C ILE A 7 -18.38 38.81 -17.30
N VAL A 8 -17.16 39.32 -17.44
CA VAL A 8 -15.94 38.65 -16.94
C VAL A 8 -16.02 38.43 -15.43
N LEU A 9 -16.46 39.43 -14.66
CA LEU A 9 -16.64 39.29 -13.21
C LEU A 9 -17.70 38.25 -12.84
N ILE A 10 -18.82 38.18 -13.57
CA ILE A 10 -19.84 37.14 -13.35
C ILE A 10 -19.26 35.76 -13.66
N CYS A 11 -18.52 35.59 -14.75
CA CYS A 11 -17.86 34.32 -15.08
C CYS A 11 -16.88 33.88 -14.00
N ILE A 12 -16.07 34.81 -13.47
CA ILE A 12 -15.15 34.54 -12.35
C ILE A 12 -15.94 34.13 -11.10
N LEU A 13 -17.00 34.86 -10.75
CA LEU A 13 -17.83 34.54 -9.57
C LEU A 13 -18.50 33.17 -9.69
N VAL A 14 -19.00 32.82 -10.87
CA VAL A 14 -19.56 31.48 -11.14
C VAL A 14 -18.47 30.42 -10.99
N GLY A 15 -17.29 30.63 -11.57
CA GLY A 15 -16.16 29.70 -11.46
C GLY A 15 -15.74 29.47 -10.01
N VAL A 16 -15.57 30.55 -9.23
CA VAL A 16 -15.27 30.47 -7.79
C VAL A 16 -16.40 29.78 -7.02
N GLY A 17 -17.66 30.06 -7.37
CA GLY A 17 -18.82 29.40 -6.76
C GLY A 17 -18.85 27.89 -7.02
N VAL A 18 -18.51 27.44 -8.23
CA VAL A 18 -18.43 26.02 -8.58
C VAL A 18 -17.30 25.33 -7.81
N VAL A 19 -16.09 25.91 -7.79
CA VAL A 19 -14.95 25.34 -7.05
C VAL A 19 -15.24 25.32 -5.55
N GLY A 20 -15.78 26.42 -5.01
CA GLY A 20 -16.17 26.52 -3.60
C GLY A 20 -17.26 25.50 -3.22
N GLY A 21 -18.28 25.33 -4.06
CA GLY A 21 -19.33 24.34 -3.88
C GLY A 21 -18.81 22.90 -3.93
N PHE A 22 -17.89 22.61 -4.87
CA PHE A 22 -17.21 21.31 -4.95
C PHE A 22 -16.38 21.02 -3.69
N LEU A 23 -15.54 21.96 -3.26
CA LEU A 23 -14.72 21.77 -2.05
C LEU A 23 -15.58 21.66 -0.79
N ALA A 24 -16.70 22.39 -0.71
CA ALA A 24 -17.67 22.25 0.37
C ALA A 24 -18.30 20.86 0.37
N TYR A 25 -18.74 20.36 -0.79
CA TYR A 25 -19.26 18.99 -0.94
C TYR A 25 -18.24 17.94 -0.50
N MET A 26 -16.99 18.04 -0.98
CA MET A 26 -15.91 17.12 -0.59
C MET A 26 -15.61 17.19 0.91
N THR A 27 -15.63 18.38 1.50
CA THR A 27 -15.41 18.56 2.95
C THR A 27 -16.53 17.95 3.78
N LEU A 28 -17.79 18.11 3.35
CA LEU A 28 -18.97 17.58 4.05
C LEU A 28 -19.14 16.07 3.90
N THR A 29 -18.55 15.47 2.87
CA THR A 29 -18.67 14.03 2.56
C THR A 29 -17.43 13.22 2.90
N LYS A 30 -16.29 13.86 3.23
CA LYS A 30 -15.08 13.18 3.68
C LYS A 30 -15.28 12.65 5.10
N GLU A 31 -15.49 11.35 5.21
CA GLU A 31 -15.49 10.65 6.49
C GLU A 31 -14.06 10.59 7.04
N GLN A 32 -13.91 10.88 8.33
CA GLN A 32 -12.66 10.64 9.06
C GLN A 32 -12.80 9.30 9.78
N PRO A 33 -12.00 8.29 9.43
CA PRO A 33 -12.07 7.01 10.12
C PRO A 33 -11.62 7.17 11.59
N ALA A 34 -12.16 6.33 12.47
CA ALA A 34 -11.65 6.22 13.83
C ALA A 34 -10.20 5.72 13.84
N ASP A 35 -9.46 6.08 14.89
CA ASP A 35 -8.04 5.70 15.05
C ASP A 35 -7.83 4.19 15.00
N VAL A 36 -8.77 3.42 15.56
CA VAL A 36 -8.76 1.96 15.52
C VAL A 36 -10.13 1.45 15.10
N ILE A 37 -10.17 0.59 14.08
CA ILE A 37 -11.39 -0.05 13.59
C ILE A 37 -11.19 -1.57 13.62
N SER A 38 -12.05 -2.28 14.36
CA SER A 38 -12.11 -3.74 14.30
C SER A 38 -12.64 -4.21 12.95
N LEU A 39 -11.90 -5.09 12.30
CA LEU A 39 -12.27 -5.64 11.00
C LEU A 39 -12.90 -7.02 11.15
N LYS A 40 -13.84 -7.32 10.25
CA LYS A 40 -14.40 -8.66 10.13
C LYS A 40 -13.35 -9.60 9.55
N VAL A 41 -13.15 -10.74 10.21
CA VAL A 41 -12.43 -11.88 9.63
C VAL A 41 -13.44 -12.84 9.03
N GLU A 42 -13.40 -12.99 7.70
CA GLU A 42 -14.22 -13.93 6.96
C GLU A 42 -13.49 -15.25 6.77
N ASN A 43 -14.24 -16.36 6.69
CA ASN A 43 -13.70 -17.69 6.42
C ASN A 43 -12.53 -18.07 7.35
N ASN A 44 -12.64 -17.71 8.62
CA ASN A 44 -11.56 -17.92 9.58
C ASN A 44 -11.18 -19.40 9.67
N LYS A 45 -9.90 -19.68 9.87
CA LYS A 45 -9.37 -21.06 9.93
C LYS A 45 -9.16 -21.49 11.36
N GLU A 46 -9.07 -22.80 11.57
CA GLU A 46 -8.78 -23.41 12.88
C GLU A 46 -7.32 -23.87 13.00
N ARG A 47 -6.50 -23.59 11.99
CA ARG A 47 -5.07 -23.91 11.99
C ARG A 47 -4.29 -22.90 12.84
N VAL A 48 -3.73 -23.35 13.96
CA VAL A 48 -2.89 -22.53 14.85
C VAL A 48 -1.43 -22.57 14.38
N LEU A 49 -0.73 -21.43 14.48
CA LEU A 49 0.69 -21.35 14.11
C LEU A 49 1.57 -21.99 15.20
N ALA A 50 2.63 -22.68 14.79
CA ALA A 50 3.52 -23.37 15.72
C ALA A 50 4.92 -22.78 15.69
N THR A 51 5.54 -22.65 16.86
CA THR A 51 6.98 -22.37 16.96
C THR A 51 7.81 -23.46 16.30
N GLY A 52 8.99 -23.10 15.78
CA GLY A 52 9.88 -24.03 15.11
C GLY A 52 9.48 -24.42 13.67
N ASN A 53 8.23 -24.20 13.26
CA ASN A 53 7.79 -24.44 11.88
C ASN A 53 8.03 -23.20 11.02
N GLU A 54 8.41 -23.44 9.77
CA GLU A 54 8.49 -22.41 8.75
C GLU A 54 7.11 -22.04 8.22
N PHE A 55 6.90 -20.77 7.91
CA PHE A 55 5.71 -20.28 7.21
C PHE A 55 6.10 -19.16 6.26
N LYS A 56 5.38 -19.05 5.14
CA LYS A 56 5.68 -18.08 4.09
C LYS A 56 4.71 -16.91 4.09
N VAL A 57 5.23 -15.70 4.00
CA VAL A 57 4.45 -14.46 3.89
C VAL A 57 4.82 -13.78 2.57
N THR A 58 3.83 -13.36 1.79
CA THR A 58 4.03 -12.54 0.59
C THR A 58 3.41 -11.17 0.77
N THR A 59 4.11 -10.11 0.38
CA THR A 59 3.55 -8.77 0.22
C THR A 59 3.53 -8.37 -1.25
N PHE A 60 2.47 -7.70 -1.68
CA PHE A 60 2.31 -7.24 -3.06
C PHE A 60 1.39 -6.02 -3.13
N ASN A 61 1.94 -4.85 -3.43
CA ASN A 61 1.13 -3.73 -3.90
C ASN A 61 0.66 -4.06 -5.31
N ILE A 62 -0.64 -4.15 -5.53
CA ILE A 62 -1.18 -4.57 -6.83
C ILE A 62 -1.49 -3.39 -7.75
N GLY A 63 -1.18 -2.15 -7.36
CA GLY A 63 -1.45 -0.95 -8.16
C GLY A 63 -2.87 -0.92 -8.72
N TYR A 64 -3.86 -1.29 -7.88
CA TYR A 64 -5.29 -1.46 -8.22
C TYR A 64 -5.58 -2.30 -9.47
N ALA A 65 -4.66 -3.22 -9.81
CA ALA A 65 -4.63 -3.98 -11.05
C ALA A 65 -4.69 -3.12 -12.32
N GLY A 66 -4.32 -1.83 -12.20
CA GLY A 66 -4.46 -0.83 -13.24
C GLY A 66 -3.18 -0.03 -13.52
N LEU A 67 -2.05 -0.36 -12.89
CA LEU A 67 -0.72 0.23 -13.16
C LEU A 67 0.23 -0.79 -13.81
N ASP A 68 -0.22 -1.48 -14.85
CA ASP A 68 0.69 -2.35 -15.61
C ASP A 68 1.78 -1.57 -16.35
N LYS A 69 2.74 -2.28 -16.95
CA LYS A 69 3.82 -1.70 -17.76
C LYS A 69 3.37 -0.69 -18.81
N GLY A 70 2.12 -0.75 -19.25
CA GLY A 70 1.55 0.12 -20.28
C GLY A 70 1.07 1.47 -19.75
N GLN A 71 1.07 1.68 -18.43
CA GLN A 71 0.53 2.87 -17.77
C GLN A 71 1.62 3.82 -17.27
N ASP A 72 1.22 5.09 -17.17
CA ASP A 72 1.90 6.16 -16.45
C ASP A 72 0.93 6.77 -15.43
N PHE A 73 1.44 7.57 -14.50
CA PHE A 73 0.67 8.12 -13.41
C PHE A 73 0.99 9.59 -13.16
N PHE A 74 -0.06 10.40 -13.03
CA PHE A 74 0.08 11.85 -12.96
C PHE A 74 0.81 12.37 -11.73
N MET A 75 0.74 11.67 -10.59
CA MET A 75 1.47 12.09 -9.38
C MET A 75 2.98 11.90 -9.52
N ASP A 76 3.39 10.99 -10.41
CA ASP A 76 4.79 10.77 -10.82
C ASP A 76 5.21 11.63 -12.02
N GLY A 77 4.32 12.48 -12.56
CA GLY A 77 4.61 13.34 -13.71
C GLY A 77 4.17 12.78 -15.07
N GLY A 78 3.50 11.63 -15.08
CA GLY A 78 2.79 11.10 -16.25
C GLY A 78 1.47 11.84 -16.54
N LYS A 79 0.62 11.27 -17.40
CA LYS A 79 -0.70 11.83 -17.75
C LYS A 79 -1.88 10.95 -17.34
N GLY A 80 -1.64 9.66 -17.12
CA GLY A 80 -2.63 8.69 -16.70
C GLY A 80 -3.07 8.84 -15.25
N SER A 81 -4.23 8.26 -14.94
CA SER A 81 -4.84 8.28 -13.61
C SER A 81 -5.58 6.99 -13.27
N GLY A 82 -5.44 5.96 -14.11
CA GLY A 82 -6.12 4.68 -13.99
C GLY A 82 -5.74 3.72 -15.12
N SER A 83 -6.34 2.54 -15.07
CA SER A 83 -6.17 1.46 -16.06
C SER A 83 -6.61 1.90 -17.47
N SER A 84 -6.09 1.24 -18.49
CA SER A 84 -6.47 1.53 -19.88
C SER A 84 -7.86 1.03 -20.27
N SER A 85 -8.32 -0.07 -19.68
CA SER A 85 -9.67 -0.61 -19.92
C SER A 85 -10.08 -1.58 -18.80
N LYS A 86 -11.37 -1.87 -18.71
CA LYS A 86 -11.90 -2.87 -17.77
C LYS A 86 -11.29 -4.25 -18.03
N GLU A 87 -11.20 -4.65 -19.28
CA GLU A 87 -10.65 -5.94 -19.71
C GLU A 87 -9.18 -6.07 -19.32
N GLN A 88 -8.42 -4.97 -19.41
CA GLN A 88 -7.03 -4.93 -18.98
C GLN A 88 -6.92 -5.08 -17.45
N THR A 89 -7.75 -4.37 -16.67
CA THR A 89 -7.81 -4.54 -15.21
C THR A 89 -8.11 -5.97 -14.81
N GLU A 90 -9.11 -6.60 -15.44
CA GLU A 90 -9.45 -8.01 -15.18
C GLU A 90 -8.32 -8.97 -15.60
N THR A 91 -7.58 -8.65 -16.67
CA THR A 91 -6.44 -9.43 -17.13
C THR A 91 -5.30 -9.38 -16.12
N ASN A 92 -4.92 -8.18 -15.68
CA ASN A 92 -3.91 -7.98 -14.65
C ASN A 92 -4.28 -8.75 -13.36
N LEU A 93 -5.53 -8.60 -12.91
CA LEU A 93 -6.01 -9.25 -11.70
C LEU A 93 -6.01 -10.79 -11.80
N LYS A 94 -6.33 -11.36 -12.98
CA LYS A 94 -6.20 -12.81 -13.23
C LYS A 94 -4.75 -13.27 -13.15
N LYS A 95 -3.80 -12.49 -13.68
CA LYS A 95 -2.36 -12.80 -13.61
C LYS A 95 -1.85 -12.73 -12.18
N MET A 96 -2.25 -11.71 -11.43
CA MET A 96 -1.93 -11.57 -10.00
C MET A 96 -2.51 -12.74 -9.19
N LEU A 97 -3.77 -13.10 -9.40
CA LEU A 97 -4.37 -14.26 -8.73
C LEU A 97 -3.61 -15.55 -9.06
N SER A 98 -3.27 -15.77 -10.33
CA SER A 98 -2.48 -16.93 -10.75
C SER A 98 -1.11 -16.97 -10.06
N PHE A 99 -0.45 -15.81 -9.95
CA PHE A 99 0.79 -15.67 -9.19
C PHE A 99 0.57 -16.04 -7.71
N LEU A 100 -0.44 -15.48 -7.05
CA LEU A 100 -0.72 -15.73 -5.63
C LEU A 100 -1.05 -17.21 -5.35
N GLN A 101 -1.79 -17.86 -6.24
CA GLN A 101 -2.10 -19.29 -6.16
C GLN A 101 -0.84 -20.15 -6.31
N ASN A 102 0.04 -19.81 -7.25
CA ASN A 102 1.30 -20.53 -7.46
C ASN A 102 2.30 -20.28 -6.33
N GLU A 103 2.40 -19.03 -5.86
CA GLU A 103 3.24 -18.67 -4.73
C GLU A 103 2.73 -19.36 -3.45
N ASN A 104 1.41 -19.57 -3.32
CA ASN A 104 0.81 -20.43 -2.28
C ASN A 104 1.27 -20.11 -0.85
N SER A 105 1.48 -18.82 -0.56
CA SER A 105 1.96 -18.36 0.75
C SER A 105 0.99 -18.70 1.87
N ASP A 106 1.48 -18.83 3.10
CA ASP A 106 0.63 -19.01 4.27
C ASP A 106 -0.14 -17.73 4.63
N PHE A 107 0.50 -16.59 4.37
CA PHE A 107 -0.10 -15.27 4.48
C PHE A 107 0.19 -14.43 3.24
N THR A 108 -0.79 -13.63 2.81
CA THR A 108 -0.64 -12.68 1.70
C THR A 108 -1.14 -11.31 2.15
N LEU A 109 -0.28 -10.29 2.02
CA LEU A 109 -0.53 -8.90 2.36
C LEU A 109 -0.63 -8.08 1.07
N LEU A 110 -1.82 -7.60 0.72
CA LEU A 110 -2.03 -6.84 -0.52
C LEU A 110 -2.35 -5.39 -0.22
N GLN A 111 -1.69 -4.49 -0.95
CA GLN A 111 -1.95 -3.05 -0.94
C GLN A 111 -2.67 -2.63 -2.24
N GLU A 112 -3.33 -1.47 -2.20
CA GLU A 112 -4.08 -0.89 -3.33
C GLU A 112 -5.14 -1.82 -3.94
N VAL A 113 -5.91 -2.50 -3.10
CA VAL A 113 -7.00 -3.35 -3.58
C VAL A 113 -8.27 -2.52 -3.71
N ASP A 114 -8.64 -2.19 -4.95
CA ASP A 114 -9.88 -1.46 -5.27
C ASP A 114 -11.14 -2.33 -5.07
N ILE A 115 -12.21 -1.70 -4.59
CA ILE A 115 -13.57 -2.25 -4.46
C ILE A 115 -14.47 -1.68 -5.55
N LYS A 116 -14.44 -0.35 -5.68
CA LYS A 116 -15.27 0.43 -6.59
C LYS A 116 -14.60 1.76 -6.87
N SER A 117 -13.89 1.83 -7.98
CA SER A 117 -13.20 3.05 -8.38
C SER A 117 -13.28 3.25 -9.88
N MET A 118 -13.35 4.53 -10.29
CA MET A 118 -13.32 4.90 -11.70
C MET A 118 -12.00 4.47 -12.37
N ARG A 119 -10.86 4.63 -11.66
CA ARG A 119 -9.51 4.25 -12.13
C ARG A 119 -9.33 2.76 -12.44
N SER A 120 -10.21 1.90 -11.95
CA SER A 120 -10.17 0.44 -12.14
C SER A 120 -11.45 -0.08 -12.82
N PHE A 121 -12.26 0.80 -13.40
CA PHE A 121 -13.53 0.47 -14.08
C PHE A 121 -14.53 -0.29 -13.20
N ASP A 122 -14.61 0.06 -11.91
CA ASP A 122 -15.47 -0.61 -10.92
C ASP A 122 -15.23 -2.13 -10.81
N VAL A 123 -14.05 -2.62 -11.21
CA VAL A 123 -13.67 -4.00 -10.99
C VAL A 123 -13.36 -4.17 -9.51
N ASN A 124 -14.18 -4.98 -8.83
CA ASN A 124 -13.99 -5.29 -7.41
C ASN A 124 -12.86 -6.31 -7.24
N GLY A 125 -11.65 -5.82 -7.02
CA GLY A 125 -10.44 -6.62 -6.84
C GLY A 125 -10.51 -7.53 -5.61
N HIS A 126 -11.05 -7.01 -4.50
CA HIS A 126 -11.17 -7.75 -3.24
C HIS A 126 -12.07 -8.98 -3.39
N GLU A 127 -13.28 -8.81 -3.94
CA GLU A 127 -14.24 -9.90 -4.14
C GLU A 127 -13.72 -10.94 -5.16
N PHE A 128 -13.03 -10.48 -6.20
CA PHE A 128 -12.39 -11.37 -7.17
C PHE A 128 -11.31 -12.24 -6.51
N LEU A 129 -10.40 -11.63 -5.75
CA LEU A 129 -9.32 -12.35 -5.06
C LEU A 129 -9.86 -13.29 -3.98
N LYS A 130 -10.90 -12.86 -3.25
CA LYS A 130 -11.64 -13.70 -2.30
C LYS A 130 -12.15 -14.99 -2.93
N LYS A 131 -12.79 -14.91 -4.11
CA LYS A 131 -13.27 -16.09 -4.84
C LYS A 131 -12.13 -16.97 -5.35
N GLY A 132 -11.00 -16.34 -5.71
CA GLY A 132 -9.80 -17.03 -6.20
C GLY A 132 -8.97 -17.72 -5.13
N LEU A 133 -9.13 -17.34 -3.86
CA LEU A 133 -8.40 -17.87 -2.70
C LEU A 133 -9.38 -18.39 -1.62
N PRO A 134 -10.28 -19.34 -1.97
CA PRO A 134 -11.37 -19.78 -1.08
C PRO A 134 -10.89 -20.48 0.19
N ASP A 135 -9.65 -20.95 0.22
CA ASP A 135 -9.06 -21.67 1.36
C ASP A 135 -8.37 -20.76 2.38
N TYR A 136 -8.53 -19.44 2.26
CA TYR A 136 -7.93 -18.46 3.16
C TYR A 136 -8.98 -17.75 4.01
N ALA A 137 -8.64 -17.50 5.28
CA ALA A 137 -9.27 -16.45 6.06
C ALA A 137 -8.93 -15.09 5.43
N LEU A 138 -9.87 -14.14 5.52
CA LEU A 138 -9.76 -12.86 4.82
C LEU A 138 -10.21 -11.70 5.72
N SER A 139 -9.53 -10.56 5.59
CA SER A 139 -10.02 -9.28 6.09
C SER A 139 -9.67 -8.16 5.12
N PHE A 140 -10.42 -7.05 5.21
CA PHE A 140 -10.23 -5.87 4.39
C PHE A 140 -10.22 -4.61 5.25
N GLY A 141 -9.12 -3.85 5.21
CA GLY A 141 -9.02 -2.55 5.84
C GLY A 141 -9.08 -1.43 4.80
N LYS A 142 -10.25 -0.79 4.66
CA LYS A 142 -10.43 0.36 3.76
C LYS A 142 -9.47 1.49 4.16
N ASN A 143 -8.65 1.97 3.24
CA ASN A 143 -7.74 3.11 3.45
C ASN A 143 -7.90 4.20 2.39
N TYR A 144 -8.86 4.02 1.47
CA TYR A 144 -9.24 5.04 0.52
C TYR A 144 -10.76 5.07 0.33
N ASP A 145 -11.36 6.24 0.53
CA ASP A 145 -12.76 6.54 0.25
C ASP A 145 -12.85 8.01 -0.14
N THR A 146 -12.89 8.28 -1.44
CA THR A 146 -13.00 9.64 -1.96
C THR A 146 -14.10 9.71 -3.01
N LYS A 147 -14.92 10.78 -2.91
CA LYS A 147 -16.07 10.95 -3.80
C LYS A 147 -15.68 11.43 -5.18
N TRP A 148 -14.57 12.17 -5.30
CA TRP A 148 -14.03 12.60 -6.59
C TRP A 148 -12.65 13.23 -6.45
N VAL A 149 -11.66 12.72 -7.19
CA VAL A 149 -10.38 13.38 -7.42
C VAL A 149 -10.40 14.02 -8.81
N PRO A 150 -10.39 15.37 -8.90
CA PRO A 150 -10.60 16.09 -10.16
C PRO A 150 -9.36 16.15 -11.05
N VAL A 151 -8.23 15.59 -10.61
CA VAL A 151 -6.96 15.64 -11.31
C VAL A 151 -6.58 14.26 -11.87
N PRO A 152 -5.93 14.22 -13.05
CA PRO A 152 -5.76 15.30 -14.03
C PRO A 152 -7.09 15.81 -14.60
N ILE A 153 -7.22 17.11 -14.90
CA ILE A 153 -8.51 17.72 -15.30
C ILE A 153 -9.13 17.05 -16.54
N THR A 154 -8.31 16.63 -17.50
CA THR A 154 -8.76 16.00 -18.75
C THR A 154 -9.03 14.51 -18.63
N SER A 155 -8.52 13.86 -17.57
CA SER A 155 -8.74 12.45 -17.28
C SER A 155 -8.72 12.25 -15.75
N PRO A 156 -9.75 12.72 -15.03
CA PRO A 156 -9.74 12.69 -13.57
C PRO A 156 -9.61 11.26 -13.06
N MET A 157 -8.87 11.06 -11.97
CA MET A 157 -8.85 9.75 -11.30
C MET A 157 -10.26 9.35 -10.82
N GLY A 158 -11.12 10.34 -10.53
CA GLY A 158 -12.52 10.13 -10.23
C GLY A 158 -12.76 9.68 -8.79
N TYR A 159 -13.87 8.97 -8.55
CA TYR A 159 -14.13 8.37 -7.24
C TYR A 159 -13.26 7.12 -7.04
N ALA A 160 -12.90 6.86 -5.79
CA ALA A 160 -12.15 5.66 -5.45
C ALA A 160 -12.54 5.11 -4.07
N GLU A 161 -12.70 3.79 -4.02
CA GLU A 161 -12.88 3.01 -2.80
C GLU A 161 -11.90 1.83 -2.83
N ALA A 162 -10.94 1.82 -1.90
CA ALA A 162 -9.84 0.87 -1.89
C ALA A 162 -9.31 0.58 -0.48
N GLY A 163 -8.47 -0.45 -0.36
CA GLY A 163 -7.95 -0.86 0.94
C GLY A 163 -6.84 -1.89 0.89
N LEU A 164 -6.55 -2.42 2.08
CA LEU A 164 -5.56 -3.45 2.33
C LEU A 164 -6.28 -4.79 2.52
N SER A 165 -6.00 -5.75 1.65
CA SER A 165 -6.53 -7.12 1.79
C SER A 165 -5.48 -8.02 2.43
N THR A 166 -5.89 -8.85 3.39
CA THR A 166 -4.98 -9.85 3.97
C THR A 166 -5.62 -11.22 3.99
N PHE A 167 -4.88 -12.19 3.47
CA PHE A 167 -5.28 -13.60 3.40
C PHE A 167 -4.42 -14.43 4.35
N SER A 168 -5.02 -15.37 5.08
CA SER A 168 -4.33 -16.25 6.03
C SER A 168 -4.82 -17.71 5.93
N LYS A 169 -3.89 -18.67 5.87
CA LYS A 169 -4.19 -20.11 6.06
C LYS A 169 -4.37 -20.49 7.54
N TYR A 170 -4.07 -19.57 8.45
CA TYR A 170 -4.10 -19.76 9.89
C TYR A 170 -5.26 -19.01 10.54
N THR A 171 -5.59 -19.39 11.76
CA THR A 171 -6.54 -18.66 12.60
C THR A 171 -6.10 -17.22 12.77
N VAL A 172 -7.03 -16.28 12.58
CA VAL A 172 -6.85 -14.88 12.93
C VAL A 172 -7.74 -14.59 14.14
N GLN A 173 -7.15 -14.31 15.31
CA GLN A 173 -7.93 -14.05 16.52
C GLN A 173 -8.66 -12.71 16.41
N THR A 174 -7.95 -11.68 15.96
CA THR A 174 -8.51 -10.33 15.71
C THR A 174 -7.81 -9.71 14.51
N ALA A 175 -8.53 -8.87 13.78
CA ALA A 175 -7.98 -7.99 12.76
C ALA A 175 -8.38 -6.56 13.07
N GLN A 176 -7.43 -5.63 13.04
CA GLN A 176 -7.66 -4.22 13.39
C GLN A 176 -6.97 -3.29 12.39
N ARG A 177 -7.69 -2.30 11.88
CA ARG A 177 -7.12 -1.19 11.12
C ARG A 177 -6.73 -0.08 12.07
N PHE A 178 -5.47 0.34 12.03
CA PHE A 178 -4.95 1.49 12.75
C PHE A 178 -4.73 2.64 11.76
N GLN A 179 -5.36 3.78 12.03
CA GLN A 179 -5.10 5.02 11.30
C GLN A 179 -3.65 5.45 11.56
N LEU A 180 -2.89 5.70 10.49
CA LEU A 180 -1.55 6.26 10.63
C LEU A 180 -1.65 7.78 10.91
N PRO A 181 -0.74 8.33 11.74
CA PRO A 181 -0.73 9.75 12.03
C PRO A 181 -0.27 10.58 10.83
N GLY A 182 -0.60 11.87 10.90
CA GLY A 182 -0.28 12.86 9.87
C GLY A 182 -1.35 12.94 8.79
N MET A 183 -1.66 14.17 8.39
CA MET A 183 -2.57 14.48 7.31
C MET A 183 -2.01 15.67 6.53
N GLU A 184 -2.25 15.67 5.23
CA GLU A 184 -1.97 16.84 4.40
C GLU A 184 -2.87 18.02 4.81
N PRO A 185 -2.49 19.26 4.48
CA PRO A 185 -3.36 20.41 4.72
C PRO A 185 -4.58 20.38 3.82
N TRP A 186 -5.63 21.11 4.21
CA TRP A 186 -6.74 21.40 3.30
C TRP A 186 -6.23 22.29 2.15
N PRO A 187 -6.65 22.05 0.89
CA PRO A 187 -7.67 21.08 0.46
C PRO A 187 -7.12 19.70 0.08
N LYS A 188 -5.80 19.49 0.03
CA LYS A 188 -5.17 18.26 -0.47
C LYS A 188 -5.69 16.99 0.23
N ARG A 189 -5.80 17.03 1.57
CA ARG A 189 -6.34 15.92 2.38
C ARG A 189 -7.74 15.41 2.01
N LEU A 190 -8.52 16.20 1.26
CA LEU A 190 -9.85 15.76 0.80
C LEU A 190 -9.75 14.67 -0.28
N PHE A 191 -8.60 14.60 -0.96
CA PHE A 191 -8.35 13.71 -2.09
C PHE A 191 -7.38 12.58 -1.75
N ASP A 192 -6.68 12.68 -0.62
CA ASP A 192 -5.67 11.70 -0.18
C ASP A 192 -6.28 10.46 0.49
N LEU A 193 -5.45 9.41 0.54
CA LEU A 193 -5.71 8.20 1.30
C LEU A 193 -5.71 8.47 2.80
N ASP A 194 -6.59 7.77 3.51
CA ASP A 194 -6.56 7.66 4.97
C ASP A 194 -5.57 6.55 5.32
N ARG A 195 -4.28 6.87 5.20
CA ARG A 195 -3.15 5.93 5.37
C ARG A 195 -3.30 5.14 6.66
N ALA A 196 -3.08 3.83 6.59
CA ALA A 196 -3.35 2.92 7.70
C ALA A 196 -2.45 1.70 7.63
N ILE A 197 -2.32 1.03 8.77
CA ILE A 197 -1.87 -0.36 8.82
C ILE A 197 -3.04 -1.25 9.21
N VAL A 198 -3.01 -2.51 8.78
CA VAL A 198 -3.92 -3.55 9.26
C VAL A 198 -3.12 -4.61 9.98
N GLU A 199 -3.42 -4.78 11.25
CA GLU A 199 -2.85 -5.80 12.10
C GLU A 199 -3.74 -7.04 12.15
N HIS A 200 -3.11 -8.20 12.14
CA HIS A 200 -3.70 -9.50 12.41
C HIS A 200 -3.00 -10.13 13.61
N LYS A 201 -3.78 -10.41 14.66
CA LYS A 201 -3.30 -11.14 15.84
C LYS A 201 -3.44 -12.63 15.59
N ILE A 202 -2.34 -13.31 15.29
CA ILE A 202 -2.30 -14.74 14.98
C ILE A 202 -1.89 -15.51 16.24
N PRO A 203 -2.71 -16.43 16.78
CA PRO A 203 -2.35 -17.22 17.94
C PRO A 203 -1.24 -18.23 17.60
N VAL A 204 -0.32 -18.40 18.54
CA VAL A 204 0.78 -19.37 18.48
C VAL A 204 0.57 -20.45 19.54
N ASN A 205 0.98 -21.68 19.25
CA ASN A 205 0.84 -22.84 20.14
C ASN A 205 1.52 -22.73 21.51
N ASN A 206 2.41 -21.74 21.71
CA ASN A 206 3.06 -21.45 22.99
C ASN A 206 2.32 -20.38 23.83
N GLY A 207 1.09 -20.00 23.44
CA GLY A 207 0.26 -19.02 24.15
C GLY A 207 0.58 -17.56 23.81
N LYS A 208 1.55 -17.29 22.93
CA LYS A 208 1.89 -15.95 22.42
C LYS A 208 1.17 -15.64 21.12
N PHE A 209 1.43 -14.47 20.55
CA PHE A 209 0.87 -14.05 19.26
C PHE A 209 1.94 -13.63 18.26
N VAL A 210 1.68 -13.84 16.98
CA VAL A 210 2.28 -13.04 15.92
C VAL A 210 1.39 -11.82 15.68
N ARG A 211 1.99 -10.64 15.68
CA ARG A 211 1.42 -9.39 15.20
C ARG A 211 1.86 -9.23 13.74
N LEU A 212 1.06 -9.78 12.84
CA LEU A 212 1.29 -9.67 11.41
C LEU A 212 0.66 -8.37 10.92
N VAL A 213 1.43 -7.49 10.30
CA VAL A 213 0.96 -6.15 9.90
C VAL A 213 1.11 -5.97 8.40
N ASN A 214 0.00 -5.67 7.72
CA ASN A 214 -0.04 -5.16 6.35
C ASN A 214 0.03 -3.63 6.39
N LEU A 215 1.05 -3.04 5.78
CA LEU A 215 1.26 -1.59 5.75
C LEU A 215 1.27 -1.02 4.34
N HIS A 216 0.90 0.26 4.24
CA HIS A 216 1.08 1.07 3.04
C HIS A 216 1.29 2.54 3.46
N LEU A 217 2.55 2.95 3.56
CA LEU A 217 2.92 4.28 4.10
C LEU A 217 2.76 5.40 3.07
N SER A 218 2.85 6.65 3.52
CA SER A 218 2.75 7.81 2.63
C SER A 218 3.92 7.91 1.65
N ALA A 219 3.62 7.94 0.34
CA ALA A 219 4.57 8.22 -0.75
C ALA A 219 5.03 9.69 -0.78
N TYR A 220 4.08 10.59 -1.02
CA TYR A 220 4.35 12.02 -1.19
C TYR A 220 4.08 12.78 0.10
N ASP A 221 5.10 13.49 0.58
CA ASP A 221 5.04 14.29 1.81
C ASP A 221 6.11 15.38 1.71
N GLU A 222 5.65 16.57 1.31
CA GLU A 222 6.50 17.73 1.11
C GLU A 222 7.09 18.16 2.46
N GLY A 223 8.42 18.08 2.59
CA GLY A 223 9.13 18.36 3.84
C GLY A 223 9.14 17.20 4.86
N GLY A 224 8.61 16.02 4.54
CA GLY A 224 8.83 14.78 5.29
C GLY A 224 8.19 14.71 6.69
N LYS A 225 7.19 15.55 6.98
CA LYS A 225 6.58 15.65 8.31
C LYS A 225 5.60 14.52 8.62
N ILE A 226 4.83 14.07 7.63
CA ILE A 226 3.87 12.97 7.77
C ILE A 226 4.63 11.64 7.91
N ARG A 227 5.57 11.34 7.01
CA ARG A 227 6.37 10.11 7.05
C ARG A 227 7.10 9.95 8.37
N LYS A 228 7.67 11.04 8.91
CA LYS A 228 8.33 11.00 10.23
C LYS A 228 7.39 10.53 11.34
N GLN A 229 6.17 11.07 11.42
CA GLN A 229 5.17 10.64 12.40
C GLN A 229 4.77 9.18 12.22
N GLN A 230 4.62 8.72 10.98
CA GLN A 230 4.30 7.32 10.67
C GLN A 230 5.42 6.37 11.10
N VAL A 231 6.67 6.74 10.82
CA VAL A 231 7.85 5.98 11.23
C VAL A 231 7.97 5.91 12.76
N GLU A 232 7.75 7.02 13.47
CA GLU A 232 7.72 7.05 14.94
C GLU A 232 6.62 6.14 15.49
N PHE A 233 5.40 6.21 14.93
CA PHE A 233 4.29 5.33 15.30
C PHE A 233 4.63 3.84 15.11
N LEU A 234 5.25 3.47 13.99
CA LEU A 234 5.65 2.08 13.74
C LEU A 234 6.76 1.62 14.69
N LYS A 235 7.73 2.50 14.99
CA LYS A 235 8.81 2.21 15.95
C LYS A 235 8.24 1.95 17.35
N GLU A 236 7.32 2.79 17.81
CA GLU A 236 6.62 2.59 19.09
C GLU A 236 5.79 1.31 19.09
N TYR A 237 5.01 1.09 18.04
CA TYR A 237 4.16 -0.08 17.88
C TYR A 237 4.95 -1.40 17.98
N MET A 238 6.03 -1.53 17.20
CA MET A 238 6.78 -2.78 17.13
C MET A 238 7.53 -3.07 18.42
N ASN A 239 8.13 -2.05 19.06
CA ASN A 239 8.81 -2.21 20.35
C ASN A 239 7.82 -2.61 21.44
N LYS A 240 6.68 -1.92 21.56
CA LYS A 240 5.63 -2.25 22.53
C LYS A 240 5.17 -3.70 22.42
N HIS A 241 4.95 -4.20 21.21
CA HIS A 241 4.50 -5.58 21.03
C HIS A 241 5.60 -6.61 21.29
N TYR A 242 6.82 -6.32 20.87
CA TYR A 242 7.95 -7.19 21.16
C TYR A 242 8.25 -7.28 22.66
N GLU A 243 8.16 -6.18 23.41
CA GLU A 243 8.32 -6.14 24.87
C GLU A 243 7.26 -6.97 25.61
N ASN A 244 6.05 -7.07 25.06
CA ASN A 244 4.99 -7.96 25.57
C ASN A 244 5.26 -9.44 25.26
N GLY A 245 6.35 -9.75 24.57
CA GLY A 245 6.77 -11.10 24.22
C GLY A 245 6.15 -11.64 22.93
N ASP A 246 5.38 -10.83 22.19
CA ASP A 246 4.82 -11.18 20.88
C ASP A 246 5.93 -11.28 19.80
N TYR A 247 5.61 -11.93 18.70
CA TYR A 247 6.42 -11.92 17.48
C TYR A 247 5.86 -10.83 16.56
N VAL A 248 6.69 -9.90 16.11
CA VAL A 248 6.25 -8.80 15.22
C VAL A 248 6.78 -9.05 13.82
N ILE A 249 5.89 -9.02 12.83
CA ILE A 249 6.20 -9.12 11.41
C ILE A 249 5.39 -8.06 10.69
N MET A 250 6.05 -7.01 10.20
CA MET A 250 5.38 -5.94 9.44
C MET A 250 5.89 -5.96 8.00
N GLY A 251 4.97 -6.01 7.04
CA GLY A 251 5.29 -6.09 5.62
C GLY A 251 4.31 -5.33 4.74
N GLY A 252 4.81 -4.81 3.64
CA GLY A 252 4.03 -3.93 2.79
C GLY A 252 4.90 -3.06 1.91
N ASP A 253 4.24 -2.04 1.37
CA ASP A 253 4.85 -0.91 0.67
C ASP A 253 5.21 0.18 1.69
N TRP A 254 6.52 0.37 1.88
CA TRP A 254 7.05 1.34 2.84
C TRP A 254 7.15 2.75 2.27
N ASN A 255 7.03 2.92 0.94
CA ASN A 255 7.25 4.19 0.25
C ASN A 255 8.58 4.88 0.62
N GLN A 256 9.56 4.09 1.06
CA GLN A 256 10.85 4.52 1.57
C GLN A 256 11.89 3.47 1.21
N LEU A 257 13.13 3.90 0.97
CA LEU A 257 14.23 3.04 0.56
C LEU A 257 14.55 2.01 1.65
N LEU A 258 14.38 0.73 1.32
CA LEU A 258 14.67 -0.38 2.23
C LEU A 258 16.05 -1.03 2.01
N SER A 259 16.68 -0.75 0.87
CA SER A 259 17.97 -1.33 0.51
C SER A 259 18.96 -0.27 0.08
N ASN A 260 20.16 -0.33 0.64
CA ASN A 260 21.25 0.58 0.30
C ASN A 260 22.03 0.13 -0.95
N VAL A 261 21.67 -1.00 -1.56
CA VAL A 261 22.41 -1.59 -2.69
C VAL A 261 22.60 -0.58 -3.83
N GLN A 262 21.58 0.22 -4.11
CA GLN A 262 21.59 1.22 -5.19
C GLN A 262 22.24 2.55 -4.79
N LEU A 263 22.46 2.83 -3.49
CA LEU A 263 23.12 4.07 -3.05
C LEU A 263 24.59 4.14 -3.47
N SER A 264 25.18 3.01 -3.86
CA SER A 264 26.52 2.94 -4.41
C SER A 264 26.61 3.35 -5.89
N ASP A 265 25.48 3.39 -6.61
CA ASP A 265 25.41 3.80 -8.01
C ASP A 265 25.22 5.33 -8.11
N PRO A 266 26.21 6.07 -8.65
CA PRO A 266 26.09 7.52 -8.81
C PRO A 266 24.93 7.94 -9.73
N LYS A 267 24.56 7.11 -10.71
CA LYS A 267 23.42 7.40 -11.59
C LYS A 267 22.13 7.36 -10.79
N PHE A 268 21.92 6.30 -10.00
CA PHE A 268 20.79 6.19 -9.08
C PHE A 268 20.70 7.39 -8.13
N VAL A 269 21.81 7.75 -7.47
CA VAL A 269 21.82 8.87 -6.52
C VAL A 269 21.46 10.20 -7.20
N LYS A 270 21.91 10.40 -8.44
CA LYS A 270 21.61 11.61 -9.22
C LYS A 270 20.17 11.67 -9.72
N GLU A 271 19.61 10.53 -10.12
CA GLU A 271 18.26 10.41 -10.73
C GLU A 271 17.17 10.10 -9.69
N ARG A 272 17.53 9.89 -8.43
CA ARG A 272 16.63 9.59 -7.31
C ARG A 272 15.51 10.63 -7.21
N PRO A 273 14.23 10.21 -7.28
CA PRO A 273 13.11 11.13 -7.16
C PRO A 273 12.97 11.65 -5.73
N GLU A 274 12.42 12.87 -5.57
CA GLU A 274 12.28 13.54 -4.28
C GLU A 274 11.41 12.80 -3.28
N TRP A 275 10.45 11.99 -3.76
CA TRP A 275 9.58 11.19 -2.91
C TRP A 275 10.32 10.05 -2.21
N LEU A 276 11.40 9.52 -2.82
CA LEU A 276 12.13 8.38 -2.29
C LEU A 276 13.07 8.84 -1.17
N VAL A 277 12.71 8.56 0.08
CA VAL A 277 13.52 8.90 1.26
C VAL A 277 14.02 7.65 1.99
N GLU A 278 15.09 7.78 2.76
CA GLU A 278 15.60 6.70 3.62
C GLU A 278 14.89 6.72 4.98
N LEU A 279 14.70 5.54 5.55
CA LEU A 279 14.26 5.39 6.94
C LEU A 279 15.36 5.87 7.91
N PRO A 280 15.00 6.37 9.11
CA PRO A 280 15.96 6.71 10.15
C PRO A 280 16.86 5.52 10.51
N LYS A 281 18.15 5.77 10.71
CA LYS A 281 19.14 4.72 11.02
C LYS A 281 18.83 3.97 12.33
N ASP A 282 18.19 4.66 13.25
CA ASP A 282 17.77 4.16 14.56
C ASP A 282 16.40 3.46 14.50
N PHE A 283 15.76 3.33 13.33
CA PHE A 283 14.46 2.67 13.20
C PHE A 283 14.51 1.22 13.68
N THR A 284 15.62 0.51 13.46
CA THR A 284 15.80 -0.89 13.88
C THR A 284 16.36 -1.06 15.30
N ASP A 285 16.45 0.03 16.08
CA ASP A 285 16.79 -0.07 17.51
C ASP A 285 15.89 -1.10 18.21
N GLY A 286 16.46 -1.88 19.13
CA GLY A 286 15.78 -3.04 19.71
C GLY A 286 16.08 -4.36 18.99
N GLY A 287 16.90 -4.33 17.92
CA GLY A 287 17.42 -5.53 17.25
C GLY A 287 16.51 -6.09 16.17
N PHE A 288 15.54 -5.30 15.71
CA PHE A 288 14.69 -5.65 14.57
C PHE A 288 15.51 -5.83 13.30
N LYS A 289 15.06 -6.71 12.40
CA LYS A 289 15.79 -7.08 11.19
C LYS A 289 14.94 -6.88 9.95
N TRP A 290 15.54 -6.27 8.93
CA TRP A 290 14.98 -6.21 7.59
C TRP A 290 15.07 -7.56 6.89
N ALA A 291 13.95 -7.98 6.31
CA ALA A 291 13.82 -9.07 5.37
C ALA A 291 13.51 -8.46 4.00
N VAL A 292 14.58 -8.16 3.26
CA VAL A 292 14.56 -7.49 1.95
C VAL A 292 15.47 -8.26 1.00
N ASP A 293 15.02 -8.50 -0.22
CA ASP A 293 15.85 -9.06 -1.29
C ASP A 293 16.52 -7.91 -2.07
N PRO A 294 17.84 -7.70 -1.96
CA PRO A 294 18.52 -6.60 -2.64
C PRO A 294 18.71 -6.84 -4.15
N SER A 295 18.36 -8.02 -4.67
CA SER A 295 18.59 -8.38 -6.07
C SER A 295 17.42 -8.07 -7.01
N VAL A 296 16.24 -7.75 -6.45
CA VAL A 296 15.02 -7.49 -7.21
C VAL A 296 14.46 -6.12 -6.84
N MET A 297 14.29 -5.26 -7.85
CA MET A 297 13.61 -3.97 -7.68
C MET A 297 12.12 -4.20 -7.48
N THR A 298 11.57 -3.61 -6.43
CA THR A 298 10.18 -3.85 -6.02
C THR A 298 9.21 -2.82 -6.58
N VAL A 299 9.69 -1.67 -7.06
CA VAL A 299 8.87 -0.62 -7.65
C VAL A 299 9.57 0.03 -8.83
N ARG A 300 8.79 0.50 -9.80
CA ARG A 300 9.23 1.44 -10.85
C ARG A 300 8.59 2.81 -10.64
N ASP A 301 9.18 3.85 -11.22
CA ASP A 301 8.46 5.10 -11.41
C ASP A 301 7.39 5.00 -12.51
N ASP A 302 6.34 5.81 -12.37
CA ASP A 302 5.24 5.90 -13.32
C ASP A 302 5.24 7.21 -14.11
N VAL A 303 6.42 7.83 -14.28
CA VAL A 303 6.59 9.02 -15.14
C VAL A 303 6.18 8.73 -16.59
N LYS A 304 6.39 7.49 -17.04
CA LYS A 304 6.08 6.97 -18.37
C LYS A 304 5.81 5.46 -18.30
N LYS A 305 5.34 4.91 -19.41
CA LYS A 305 5.24 3.46 -19.61
C LYS A 305 6.58 2.78 -19.34
N TYR A 306 6.54 1.60 -18.73
CA TYR A 306 7.75 0.89 -18.35
C TYR A 306 8.56 0.44 -19.57
N VAL A 307 9.82 0.85 -19.57
CA VAL A 307 10.86 0.37 -20.48
C VAL A 307 12.08 -0.01 -19.64
N GLU A 308 12.48 -1.28 -19.72
CA GLU A 308 13.59 -1.82 -18.95
C GLU A 308 14.88 -1.05 -19.23
N GLY A 309 15.55 -0.62 -18.16
CA GLY A 309 16.78 0.18 -18.22
C GLY A 309 16.56 1.69 -18.43
N GLU A 310 15.33 2.14 -18.67
CA GLU A 310 15.02 3.57 -18.80
C GLU A 310 14.23 4.15 -17.62
N ASN A 311 13.30 3.40 -17.05
CA ASN A 311 12.54 3.83 -15.87
C ASN A 311 13.42 3.80 -14.62
N PHE A 312 13.14 4.70 -13.68
CA PHE A 312 13.71 4.61 -12.35
C PHE A 312 13.08 3.41 -11.64
N VAL A 313 13.90 2.59 -10.98
CA VAL A 313 13.44 1.41 -10.24
C VAL A 313 14.16 1.35 -8.90
N THR A 314 13.47 0.90 -7.86
CA THR A 314 14.07 0.78 -6.53
C THR A 314 13.38 -0.26 -5.64
N ILE A 315 13.79 -0.33 -4.37
CA ILE A 315 13.34 -1.32 -3.38
C ILE A 315 12.67 -0.59 -2.22
N ILE A 316 11.34 -0.63 -2.19
CA ILE A 316 10.48 -0.07 -1.12
C ILE A 316 9.54 -1.09 -0.48
N ASP A 317 9.49 -2.32 -1.00
CA ASP A 317 8.63 -3.38 -0.48
C ASP A 317 9.46 -4.44 0.23
N GLY A 318 8.93 -4.94 1.34
CA GLY A 318 9.62 -5.95 2.14
C GLY A 318 9.07 -6.03 3.56
N PHE A 319 9.85 -6.66 4.44
CA PHE A 319 9.43 -6.94 5.80
C PHE A 319 10.44 -6.43 6.83
N ILE A 320 9.95 -6.09 8.02
CA ILE A 320 10.75 -5.98 9.25
C ILE A 320 10.21 -6.96 10.28
N VAL A 321 11.11 -7.63 11.00
CA VAL A 321 10.75 -8.62 12.03
C VAL A 321 11.47 -8.40 13.35
N SER A 322 10.82 -8.78 14.45
CA SER A 322 11.41 -8.72 15.80
C SER A 322 12.50 -9.77 16.02
N PRO A 323 13.39 -9.61 17.02
CA PRO A 323 14.52 -10.51 17.26
C PRO A 323 14.18 -12.00 17.48
N ASN A 324 12.98 -12.28 17.99
CA ASN A 324 12.42 -13.62 18.21
C ASN A 324 11.84 -14.28 16.94
N VAL A 325 11.93 -13.62 15.78
CA VAL A 325 11.62 -14.20 14.47
C VAL A 325 12.92 -14.44 13.71
N GLU A 326 13.06 -15.63 13.14
CA GLU A 326 14.13 -15.98 12.22
C GLU A 326 13.68 -15.72 10.79
N ILE A 327 14.54 -15.04 10.01
CA ILE A 327 14.38 -14.89 8.56
C ILE A 327 15.12 -16.06 7.92
N VAL A 328 14.38 -17.04 7.42
CA VAL A 328 14.95 -18.24 6.78
C VAL A 328 15.33 -17.93 5.33
N ASN A 329 14.45 -17.24 4.61
CA ASN A 329 14.67 -16.82 3.23
C ASN A 329 13.88 -15.57 2.90
N VAL A 330 14.37 -14.75 1.97
CA VAL A 330 13.65 -13.63 1.37
C VAL A 330 13.91 -13.65 -0.12
N GLN A 331 12.86 -13.52 -0.92
CA GLN A 331 12.93 -13.53 -2.36
C GLN A 331 11.95 -12.52 -2.95
N GLY A 332 12.47 -11.56 -3.69
CA GLY A 332 11.70 -10.75 -4.61
C GLY A 332 11.38 -11.56 -5.87
N LYS A 333 10.22 -11.31 -6.47
CA LYS A 333 9.81 -11.95 -7.73
C LYS A 333 9.77 -10.90 -8.81
N ASP A 334 10.78 -10.90 -9.68
CA ASP A 334 10.83 -9.99 -10.81
C ASP A 334 9.79 -10.41 -11.86
N LEU A 335 8.59 -9.82 -11.78
CA LEU A 335 7.51 -9.98 -12.74
C LEU A 335 7.61 -8.94 -13.87
N LYS A 336 8.75 -8.23 -13.97
CA LYS A 336 9.03 -7.20 -14.99
C LYS A 336 7.97 -6.10 -15.06
N PHE A 337 7.30 -5.85 -13.94
CA PHE A 337 6.20 -4.89 -13.81
C PHE A 337 5.07 -5.11 -14.83
N GLU A 338 4.88 -6.36 -15.29
CA GLU A 338 3.99 -6.69 -16.41
C GLU A 338 2.52 -6.38 -16.09
N ASN A 339 2.11 -6.51 -14.83
CA ASN A 339 0.71 -6.36 -14.41
C ASN A 339 0.52 -5.36 -13.25
N SER A 340 1.60 -4.89 -12.64
CA SER A 340 1.65 -3.81 -11.64
C SER A 340 3.03 -3.16 -11.74
N ASP A 341 3.09 -1.89 -11.38
CA ASP A 341 4.26 -1.07 -11.08
C ASP A 341 5.11 -1.60 -9.91
N HIS A 342 4.62 -2.60 -9.17
CA HIS A 342 5.37 -3.30 -8.16
C HIS A 342 5.67 -4.76 -8.49
N ASN A 343 6.75 -5.26 -7.92
CA ASN A 343 7.11 -6.68 -7.88
C ASN A 343 6.90 -7.23 -6.45
N PRO A 344 6.29 -8.41 -6.28
CA PRO A 344 6.02 -8.96 -4.96
C PRO A 344 7.27 -9.48 -4.27
N VAL A 345 7.25 -9.47 -2.93
CA VAL A 345 8.31 -10.01 -2.07
C VAL A 345 7.73 -11.11 -1.19
N SER A 346 8.38 -12.27 -1.18
CA SER A 346 8.03 -13.41 -0.35
C SER A 346 9.15 -13.70 0.66
N ALA A 347 8.81 -13.90 1.92
CA ALA A 347 9.75 -14.27 2.96
C ALA A 347 9.27 -15.52 3.71
N VAL A 348 10.22 -16.39 4.05
CA VAL A 348 10.00 -17.56 4.91
C VAL A 348 10.52 -17.22 6.29
N PHE A 349 9.64 -17.34 7.28
CA PHE A 349 9.95 -17.05 8.67
C PHE A 349 9.79 -18.28 9.54
N LYS A 350 10.50 -18.26 10.67
CA LYS A 350 10.38 -19.26 11.73
C LYS A 350 10.35 -18.57 13.09
N LEU A 351 9.39 -18.93 13.93
CA LEU A 351 9.29 -18.38 15.28
C LEU A 351 10.26 -19.14 16.21
N LYS A 352 11.09 -18.40 16.93
CA LYS A 352 12.06 -18.95 17.90
C LYS A 352 11.42 -19.33 19.22
#